data_AF-A0A8D8JTI0-F1
#
_entry.id   AF-A0A8D8JTI0-F1
#
_cell.length_a   1.000
_cell.length_b   1.000
_cell.length_c   1.000
_cell.angle_alpha   90.00
_cell.angle_beta   90.00
_cell.angle_gamma   90.00
#
_symmetry.space_group_name_H-M   'P 1'
#
loop_
_entity.id
_entity.type
_entity.pdbx_description
1 polymer ?
#
loop_
_entity_poly.entity_id
_entity_poly.type
_entity_poly.pdbx_seq_one_letter_code
_entity_poly.pdbx_strand_id
1 'polypeptide(L)'
;GISTANMRLLASLTTLGLISISAVFASLAHYTEYKSFPEALSECAEYFEVSNCTLNRIIEDHYPRNELVQRLVYCSLINLGAWNIEKHSERSHVLQGFFKPAAGDSCYQNRTQNCLKDISHTCKDHAERAYEAFQCYYRQYGNLVDDAQYVPLELNELYTLVSTGFAIQNLPRCVLVEYSKGNILDEPNFPRTLLTGSVRGGYYSRQRGINIENMYVQFGVPELVTAETRQCCDAALKEVCDGSDAVKLHRIFKNCLKDLIPTLKLVEVVAGMIVNKC
;
A
#
# COMPACT_ATOMS: atom_id res chain seq x y z
N GLY A 1 33.20 48.75 33.31
CA GLY A 1 33.19 48.59 31.84
C GLY A 1 33.55 47.16 31.51
N ILE A 2 32.55 46.32 31.29
CA ILE A 2 32.75 44.94 30.83
C ILE A 2 32.92 45.03 29.31
N SER A 3 34.09 44.62 28.85
CA SER A 3 34.53 44.71 27.46
C SER A 3 33.55 44.04 26.51
N THR A 4 33.16 44.77 25.46
CA THR A 4 32.28 44.33 24.36
C THR A 4 32.79 43.09 23.62
N ALA A 5 34.04 42.69 23.85
CA ALA A 5 34.63 41.46 23.32
C ALA A 5 34.06 40.18 23.96
N ASN A 6 33.73 40.20 25.26
CA ASN A 6 33.25 39.00 25.98
C ASN A 6 31.78 38.66 25.65
N MET A 7 31.01 39.64 25.18
CA MET A 7 29.60 39.44 24.81
C MET A 7 29.44 38.82 23.42
N ARG A 8 30.46 38.91 22.55
CA ARG A 8 30.45 38.27 21.23
C ARG A 8 30.85 36.78 21.30
N LEU A 9 31.74 36.41 22.24
CA LEU A 9 32.14 35.01 22.39
C LEU A 9 31.02 34.13 22.95
N LEU A 10 30.24 34.65 23.91
CA LEU A 10 29.07 33.95 24.46
C LEU A 10 27.92 33.82 23.45
N ALA A 11 27.71 34.82 22.60
CA ALA A 11 26.71 34.75 21.53
C ALA A 11 27.07 33.70 20.46
N SER A 12 28.36 33.45 20.24
CA SER A 12 28.86 32.51 19.22
C SER A 12 28.78 31.04 19.69
N LEU A 13 28.89 30.81 21.00
CA LEU A 13 28.78 29.49 21.63
C LEU A 13 27.33 29.04 21.84
N THR A 14 26.37 29.97 21.90
CA THR A 14 24.93 29.63 21.96
C THR A 14 24.33 29.34 20.59
N THR A 15 24.92 29.80 19.49
CA THR A 15 24.44 29.50 18.12
C THR A 15 24.96 28.18 17.56
N LEU A 16 26.02 27.59 18.11
CA LEU A 16 26.52 26.26 17.70
C LEU A 16 25.91 25.08 18.48
N GLY A 17 25.10 25.34 19.51
CA GLY A 17 24.43 24.29 20.30
C GLY A 17 22.98 23.97 19.90
N LEU A 18 22.45 24.63 18.86
CA LEU A 18 21.03 24.56 18.47
C LEU A 18 20.78 23.96 17.08
N ILE A 19 21.81 23.45 16.41
CA ILE A 19 21.69 22.71 15.16
C ILE A 19 22.11 21.28 15.46
N SER A 20 21.24 20.32 15.18
CA SER A 20 21.37 18.87 15.47
C SER A 20 20.67 18.35 16.72
N ILE A 21 19.47 18.86 17.01
CA ILE A 21 18.36 17.93 17.28
C ILE A 21 17.68 17.73 15.92
N SER A 22 18.27 16.90 15.07
CA SER A 22 17.45 16.20 14.08
C SER A 22 16.52 15.36 14.93
N ALA A 23 15.31 15.85 15.13
CA ALA A 23 14.22 15.01 15.57
C ALA A 23 14.13 13.91 14.52
N VAL A 24 14.78 12.78 14.81
CA VAL A 24 14.30 11.48 14.35
C VAL A 24 12.95 11.37 15.06
N PHE A 25 11.96 12.07 14.53
CA PHE A 25 10.62 11.51 14.50
C PHE A 25 10.85 10.20 13.78
N ALA A 26 11.07 9.13 14.56
CA ALA A 26 10.51 7.86 14.20
C ALA A 26 9.02 8.18 14.05
N SER A 27 8.64 8.60 12.84
CA SER A 27 7.25 8.56 12.45
C SER A 27 6.87 7.14 12.81
N LEU A 28 5.83 6.98 13.61
CA LEU A 28 5.30 5.65 13.91
C LEU A 28 4.72 5.16 12.58
N ALA A 29 5.60 4.70 11.67
CA ALA A 29 5.44 4.79 10.23
C ALA A 29 4.05 4.27 9.88
N HIS A 30 3.21 5.12 9.29
CA HIS A 30 1.96 4.62 8.75
C HIS A 30 2.33 3.58 7.69
N TYR A 31 1.68 2.42 7.69
CA TYR A 31 1.85 1.38 6.67
C TYR A 31 1.14 1.79 5.37
N THR A 32 1.15 3.08 5.05
CA THR A 32 0.51 3.64 3.89
C THR A 32 1.60 4.25 3.05
N GLU A 33 1.93 3.59 1.96
CA GLU A 33 2.91 4.04 1.00
C GLU A 33 2.20 4.39 -0.31
N TYR A 34 2.60 5.51 -0.90
CA TYR A 34 2.25 5.87 -2.26
C TYR A 34 3.54 6.03 -3.04
N LYS A 35 3.62 5.39 -4.19
CA LYS A 35 4.81 5.39 -5.03
C LYS A 35 4.41 5.41 -6.48
N SER A 36 5.14 6.15 -7.30
CA SER A 36 5.01 6.16 -8.76
C SER A 36 5.95 5.14 -9.40
N PHE A 37 5.69 4.77 -10.66
CA PHE A 37 6.60 3.88 -11.38
C PHE A 37 8.01 4.48 -11.56
N PRO A 38 8.18 5.78 -11.92
CA PRO A 38 9.49 6.41 -11.98
C PRO A 38 10.26 6.38 -10.67
N GLU A 39 9.60 6.59 -9.52
CA GLU A 39 10.23 6.51 -8.20
C GLU A 39 10.72 5.08 -7.90
N ALA A 40 9.88 4.07 -8.10
CA ALA A 40 10.27 2.67 -7.89
C ALA A 40 11.43 2.25 -8.82
N LEU A 41 11.40 2.71 -10.07
CA LEU A 41 12.46 2.47 -11.03
C LEU A 41 13.78 3.14 -10.62
N SER A 42 13.71 4.36 -10.08
CA SER A 42 14.89 5.08 -9.55
C SER A 42 15.50 4.36 -8.35
N GLU A 43 14.69 3.89 -7.39
CA GLU A 43 15.16 3.10 -6.25
C GLU A 43 15.86 1.81 -6.72
N CYS A 44 15.25 1.10 -7.68
CA CYS A 44 15.84 -0.10 -8.24
C CYS A 44 17.14 0.17 -9.00
N ALA A 45 17.26 1.32 -9.67
CA ALA A 45 18.50 1.75 -10.30
C ALA A 45 19.61 1.94 -9.25
N GLU A 46 19.31 2.48 -8.07
CA GLU A 46 20.27 2.55 -6.97
C GLU A 46 20.70 1.16 -6.50
N TYR A 47 19.76 0.21 -6.35
CA TYR A 47 20.06 -1.15 -5.91
C TYR A 47 20.98 -1.91 -6.86
N PHE A 48 20.88 -1.61 -8.17
CA PHE A 48 21.70 -2.22 -9.22
C PHE A 48 22.87 -1.34 -9.68
N GLU A 49 23.15 -0.24 -8.95
CA GLU A 49 24.24 0.71 -9.26
C GLU A 49 24.19 1.26 -10.71
N VAL A 50 22.98 1.48 -11.23
CA VAL A 50 22.73 2.01 -12.57
C VAL A 50 22.78 3.54 -12.52
N SER A 51 23.69 4.13 -13.30
CA SER A 51 23.80 5.60 -13.37
C SER A 51 22.54 6.26 -13.94
N ASN A 52 22.25 7.49 -13.52
CA ASN A 52 21.14 8.29 -14.06
C ASN A 52 21.21 8.44 -15.58
N CYS A 53 22.41 8.54 -16.17
CA CYS A 53 22.59 8.60 -17.62
C CYS A 53 22.08 7.33 -18.31
N THR A 54 22.43 6.15 -17.76
CA THR A 54 21.95 4.86 -18.27
C THR A 54 20.45 4.73 -18.07
N LEU A 55 19.93 5.15 -16.92
CA LEU A 55 18.51 5.07 -16.61
C LEU A 55 17.66 5.93 -17.55
N ASN A 56 18.07 7.18 -17.80
CA ASN A 56 17.40 8.08 -18.73
C ASN A 56 17.37 7.47 -20.14
N ARG A 57 18.48 6.89 -20.59
CA ARG A 57 18.54 6.20 -21.88
C ARG A 57 17.59 5.01 -21.94
N ILE A 58 17.45 4.21 -20.88
CA ILE A 58 16.49 3.10 -20.82
C ILE A 58 15.05 3.61 -21.00
N ILE A 59 14.71 4.75 -20.40
CA ILE A 59 13.40 5.37 -20.50
C ILE A 59 13.17 5.93 -21.91
N GLU A 60 14.14 6.66 -22.46
CA GLU A 60 14.11 7.21 -23.83
C GLU A 60 14.01 6.12 -24.90
N ASP A 61 14.71 5.00 -24.69
CA ASP A 61 14.67 3.81 -25.57
C ASP A 61 13.43 2.93 -25.32
N HIS A 62 12.44 3.41 -24.56
CA HIS A 62 11.16 2.75 -24.28
C HIS A 62 11.32 1.34 -23.67
N TYR A 63 12.19 1.22 -22.67
CA TYR A 63 12.48 -0.02 -21.93
C TYR A 63 12.92 -1.15 -22.87
N PRO A 64 14.09 -1.06 -23.52
CA PRO A 64 14.54 -2.06 -24.50
C PRO A 64 14.77 -3.43 -23.86
N ARG A 65 14.53 -4.52 -24.61
CA ARG A 65 14.71 -5.89 -24.10
C ARG A 65 16.20 -6.20 -23.89
N ASN A 66 16.64 -6.21 -22.64
CA ASN A 66 17.93 -6.74 -22.20
C ASN A 66 17.83 -7.14 -20.72
N GLU A 67 18.82 -7.90 -20.24
CA GLU A 67 18.82 -8.46 -18.87
C GLU A 67 18.74 -7.36 -17.79
N LEU A 68 19.45 -6.25 -17.96
CA LEU A 68 19.44 -5.15 -16.99
C LEU A 68 18.03 -4.53 -16.87
N VAL A 69 17.40 -4.22 -18.00
CA VAL A 69 16.04 -3.64 -18.03
C VAL A 69 15.02 -4.61 -17.46
N GLN A 70 15.16 -5.92 -17.75
CA GLN A 70 14.28 -6.94 -17.18
C GLN A 70 14.36 -6.95 -15.64
N ARG A 71 15.58 -6.88 -15.07
CA ARG A 71 15.79 -6.85 -13.62
C ARG A 71 15.29 -5.55 -12.98
N LEU A 72 15.50 -4.40 -13.64
CA LEU A 72 14.99 -3.11 -13.17
C LEU A 72 13.46 -3.09 -13.12
N VAL A 73 12.80 -3.53 -14.20
CA VAL A 73 11.34 -3.62 -14.26
C VAL A 73 10.82 -4.59 -13.20
N TYR A 74 11.42 -5.77 -13.08
CA TYR A 74 11.03 -6.75 -12.06
C TYR A 74 11.11 -6.19 -10.64
N CYS A 75 12.24 -5.58 -10.29
CA CYS A 75 12.41 -4.90 -9.00
C CYS A 75 11.36 -3.80 -8.80
N SER A 76 11.08 -3.00 -9.82
CA SER A 76 10.09 -1.93 -9.74
C SER A 76 8.70 -2.49 -9.46
N LEU A 77 8.30 -3.58 -10.14
CA LEU A 77 7.01 -4.22 -9.90
C LEU A 77 6.92 -4.85 -8.50
N ILE A 78 8.04 -5.31 -7.92
CA ILE A 78 8.09 -5.74 -6.52
C ILE A 78 7.89 -4.55 -5.58
N ASN A 79 8.65 -3.46 -5.74
CA ASN A 79 8.55 -2.27 -4.89
C ASN A 79 7.16 -1.61 -4.93
N LEU A 80 6.42 -1.79 -6.04
CA LEU A 80 5.06 -1.29 -6.21
C LEU A 80 3.98 -2.27 -5.73
N GLY A 81 4.35 -3.44 -5.21
CA GLY A 81 3.42 -4.51 -4.84
C GLY A 81 2.61 -5.07 -6.01
N ALA A 82 3.04 -4.78 -7.25
CA ALA A 82 2.39 -5.16 -8.49
C ALA A 82 2.83 -6.55 -9.00
N TRP A 83 3.81 -7.18 -8.34
CA TRP A 83 4.25 -8.55 -8.62
C TRP A 83 4.04 -9.45 -7.40
N ASN A 84 3.41 -10.61 -7.61
CA ASN A 84 3.30 -11.63 -6.58
C ASN A 84 4.56 -12.50 -6.59
N ILE A 85 5.41 -12.35 -5.56
CA ILE A 85 6.68 -13.08 -5.43
C ILE A 85 6.44 -14.59 -5.32
N GLU A 86 5.41 -15.04 -4.61
CA GLU A 86 5.14 -16.47 -4.39
C GLU A 86 4.56 -17.16 -5.63
N LYS A 87 3.63 -16.50 -6.32
CA LYS A 87 2.96 -17.03 -7.53
C LYS A 87 3.75 -16.76 -8.80
N HIS A 88 4.76 -15.90 -8.73
CA HIS A 88 5.55 -15.46 -9.87
C HIS A 88 4.70 -14.93 -11.03
N SER A 89 3.73 -14.09 -10.69
CA SER A 89 2.76 -13.50 -11.61
C SER A 89 2.46 -12.05 -11.23
N GLU A 90 1.97 -11.27 -12.18
CA GLU A 90 1.54 -9.90 -11.93
C GLU A 90 0.25 -9.86 -11.08
N ARG A 91 0.10 -8.80 -10.29
CA ARG A 91 -1.16 -8.42 -9.65
C ARG A 91 -1.85 -7.40 -10.54
N SER A 92 -2.60 -7.90 -11.53
CA SER A 92 -3.22 -7.04 -12.55
C SER A 92 -4.06 -5.88 -11.98
N HIS A 93 -4.75 -6.07 -10.85
CA HIS A 93 -5.53 -5.02 -10.17
C HIS A 93 -4.69 -3.88 -9.59
N VAL A 94 -3.41 -4.13 -9.29
CA VAL A 94 -2.43 -3.15 -8.82
C VAL A 94 -1.72 -2.51 -10.01
N LEU A 95 -1.18 -3.34 -10.90
CA LEU A 95 -0.35 -2.90 -12.01
C LEU A 95 -1.08 -1.92 -12.93
N GLN A 96 -2.37 -2.15 -13.18
CA GLN A 96 -3.18 -1.25 -14.00
C GLN A 96 -3.24 0.20 -13.49
N GLY A 97 -3.09 0.43 -12.18
CA GLY A 97 -3.12 1.77 -11.59
C GLY A 97 -1.97 2.67 -12.07
N PHE A 98 -0.89 2.06 -12.56
CA PHE A 98 0.27 2.77 -13.09
C PHE A 98 0.15 3.16 -14.56
N PHE A 99 -0.97 2.82 -15.22
CA PHE A 99 -1.18 3.08 -16.64
C PHE A 99 -2.49 3.82 -16.89
N LYS A 100 -2.45 4.75 -17.83
CA LYS A 100 -3.62 5.50 -18.30
C LYS A 100 -3.88 5.23 -19.78
N PRO A 101 -5.05 4.66 -20.14
CA PRO A 101 -5.39 4.42 -21.54
C PRO A 101 -5.56 5.74 -22.30
N ALA A 102 -5.37 5.68 -23.61
CA ALA A 102 -5.65 6.81 -24.49
C ALA A 102 -7.15 7.18 -24.46
N ALA A 103 -7.46 8.46 -24.62
CA ALA A 103 -8.84 8.92 -24.64
C ALA A 103 -9.62 8.24 -25.78
N GLY A 104 -10.75 7.62 -25.45
CA GLY A 104 -11.60 6.91 -26.40
C GLY A 104 -11.16 5.48 -26.73
N ASP A 105 -10.03 4.99 -26.19
CA ASP A 105 -9.68 3.57 -26.30
C ASP A 105 -10.52 2.76 -25.30
N SER A 106 -11.42 1.93 -25.82
CA SER A 106 -12.22 0.99 -25.03
C SER A 106 -11.72 -0.46 -25.12
N CYS A 107 -10.69 -0.72 -25.93
CA CYS A 107 -10.19 -2.07 -26.21
C CYS A 107 -8.91 -2.41 -25.44
N TYR A 108 -8.28 -1.43 -24.79
CA TYR A 108 -7.01 -1.58 -24.07
C TYR A 108 -7.00 -2.76 -23.08
N GLN A 109 -8.08 -2.97 -22.32
CA GLN A 109 -8.17 -4.08 -21.36
C GLN A 109 -8.10 -5.43 -22.06
N ASN A 110 -8.89 -5.63 -23.12
CA ASN A 110 -8.93 -6.89 -23.86
C ASN A 110 -7.59 -7.17 -24.55
N ARG A 111 -6.97 -6.17 -25.18
CA ARG A 111 -5.64 -6.32 -25.79
C ARG A 111 -4.57 -6.67 -24.76
N THR A 112 -4.58 -6.02 -23.59
CA THR A 112 -3.64 -6.31 -22.51
C THR A 112 -3.83 -7.73 -21.98
N GLN A 113 -5.08 -8.14 -21.72
CA GLN A 113 -5.39 -9.49 -21.24
C GLN A 113 -5.01 -10.59 -22.24
N ASN A 114 -5.19 -10.35 -23.54
CA ASN A 114 -4.74 -11.29 -24.56
C ASN A 114 -3.21 -11.38 -24.61
N CYS A 115 -2.51 -10.25 -24.53
CA CYS A 115 -1.05 -10.24 -24.45
C CYS A 115 -0.53 -11.01 -23.23
N LEU A 116 -1.16 -10.85 -22.05
CA LEU A 116 -0.76 -11.57 -20.82
C LEU A 116 -0.93 -13.08 -20.95
N LYS A 117 -1.97 -13.56 -21.65
CA LYS A 117 -2.19 -15.01 -21.88
C LYS A 117 -1.12 -15.64 -22.76
N ASP A 118 -0.47 -14.86 -23.62
CA ASP A 118 0.58 -15.33 -24.53
C ASP A 118 1.96 -15.41 -23.85
N ILE A 119 2.08 -14.92 -22.60
CA ILE A 119 3.32 -15.02 -21.82
C ILE A 119 3.55 -16.48 -21.43
N SER A 120 4.64 -17.08 -21.94
CA SER A 120 5.02 -18.43 -21.55
C SER A 120 5.33 -18.50 -20.05
N HIS A 121 4.65 -19.41 -19.35
CA HIS A 121 4.90 -19.70 -17.95
C HIS A 121 6.01 -20.76 -17.74
N THR A 122 6.55 -21.36 -18.80
CA THR A 122 7.57 -22.41 -18.71
C THR A 122 8.98 -21.87 -18.97
N CYS A 123 9.93 -22.27 -18.12
CA CYS A 123 11.38 -22.12 -18.31
C CYS A 123 11.94 -20.69 -18.46
N LYS A 124 11.17 -19.64 -18.13
CA LYS A 124 11.64 -18.25 -18.10
C LYS A 124 12.06 -17.81 -16.71
N ASP A 125 13.08 -16.97 -16.64
CA ASP A 125 13.45 -16.27 -15.41
C ASP A 125 12.29 -15.37 -14.95
N HIS A 126 12.18 -15.15 -13.64
CA HIS A 126 11.16 -14.30 -13.04
C HIS A 126 11.24 -12.87 -13.57
N ALA A 127 12.45 -12.35 -13.78
CA ALA A 127 12.65 -11.00 -14.31
C ALA A 127 12.16 -10.87 -15.76
N GLU A 128 12.39 -11.91 -16.58
CA GLU A 128 11.89 -11.94 -17.96
C GLU A 128 10.36 -11.96 -18.01
N ARG A 129 9.71 -12.77 -17.17
CA ARG A 129 8.23 -12.81 -17.10
C ARG A 129 7.62 -11.50 -16.64
N ALA A 130 8.20 -10.88 -15.61
CA ALA A 130 7.77 -9.59 -15.12
C ALA A 130 7.92 -8.50 -16.18
N TYR A 131 9.03 -8.51 -16.93
CA TYR A 131 9.24 -7.61 -18.05
C TYR A 131 8.22 -7.81 -19.18
N GLU A 132 7.89 -9.06 -19.53
CA GLU A 132 6.87 -9.32 -20.55
C GLU A 132 5.48 -8.86 -20.10
N ALA A 133 5.12 -9.07 -18.83
CA ALA A 133 3.88 -8.56 -18.27
C ALA A 133 3.84 -7.02 -18.32
N PHE A 134 4.90 -6.35 -17.87
CA PHE A 134 5.05 -4.90 -18.00
C PHE A 134 4.90 -4.43 -19.45
N GLN A 135 5.55 -5.11 -20.40
CA GLN A 135 5.45 -4.74 -21.82
C GLN A 135 4.04 -4.93 -22.39
N CYS A 136 3.26 -5.90 -21.89
CA CYS A 136 1.85 -5.99 -22.25
C CYS A 136 1.08 -4.74 -21.81
N TYR A 137 1.28 -4.26 -20.58
CA TYR A 137 0.65 -3.03 -20.13
C TYR A 137 1.16 -1.80 -20.90
N TYR A 138 2.47 -1.66 -21.02
CA TYR A 138 3.12 -0.52 -21.68
C TYR A 138 2.72 -0.37 -23.16
N ARG A 139 2.50 -1.49 -23.86
CA ARG A 139 2.14 -1.46 -25.29
C ARG A 139 0.64 -1.49 -25.55
N GLN A 140 -0.14 -2.14 -24.69
CA GLN A 140 -1.56 -2.42 -24.96
C GLN A 140 -2.52 -1.63 -24.08
N TYR A 141 -2.11 -1.29 -22.85
CA TYR A 141 -2.97 -0.63 -21.86
C TYR A 141 -2.95 0.89 -22.03
N GLY A 142 -1.76 1.49 -22.08
CA GLY A 142 -1.63 2.94 -22.21
C GLY A 142 -0.29 3.48 -21.71
N ASN A 143 -0.25 4.78 -21.42
CA ASN A 143 0.97 5.46 -20.95
C ASN A 143 1.14 5.27 -19.44
N LEU A 144 2.40 5.19 -18.99
CA LEU A 144 2.70 5.28 -17.57
C LEU A 144 2.20 6.62 -17.00
N VAL A 145 1.70 6.59 -15.77
CA VAL A 145 1.37 7.80 -15.01
C VAL A 145 2.53 8.17 -14.08
N ASP A 146 2.78 9.46 -13.96
CA ASP A 146 3.77 10.00 -13.02
C ASP A 146 3.23 10.09 -11.59
N ASP A 147 1.90 10.05 -11.43
CA ASP A 147 1.25 10.15 -10.13
C ASP A 147 1.51 8.91 -9.27
N ALA A 148 1.84 9.14 -8.00
CA ALA A 148 2.02 8.09 -7.02
C ALA A 148 0.71 7.33 -6.76
N GLN A 149 0.78 5.99 -6.81
CA GLN A 149 -0.33 5.09 -6.56
C GLN A 149 -0.16 4.41 -5.20
N TYR A 150 -1.26 3.99 -4.57
CA TYR A 150 -1.22 3.24 -3.32
C TYR A 150 -0.47 1.91 -3.53
N VAL A 151 0.51 1.63 -2.68
CA VAL A 151 1.26 0.36 -2.69
C VAL A 151 0.61 -0.61 -1.69
N PRO A 152 0.12 -1.78 -2.13
CA PRO A 152 -0.51 -2.74 -1.25
C PRO A 152 0.52 -3.44 -0.37
N LEU A 153 0.12 -3.73 0.86
CA LEU A 153 0.92 -4.46 1.85
C LEU A 153 0.99 -5.95 1.51
N GLU A 154 2.17 -6.53 1.72
CA GLU A 154 2.33 -7.98 1.75
C GLU A 154 1.72 -8.59 3.02
N LEU A 155 1.55 -9.91 3.03
CA LEU A 155 0.81 -10.60 4.10
C LEU A 155 1.45 -10.41 5.49
N ASN A 156 2.79 -10.42 5.56
CA ASN A 156 3.53 -10.17 6.79
C ASN A 156 3.34 -8.72 7.30
N GLU A 157 3.26 -7.76 6.40
CA GLU A 157 2.98 -6.36 6.72
C GLU A 157 1.54 -6.19 7.20
N LEU A 158 0.57 -6.90 6.60
CA LEU A 158 -0.80 -6.96 7.10
C LEU A 158 -0.88 -7.55 8.52
N TYR A 159 -0.13 -8.62 8.80
CA TYR A 159 -0.05 -9.17 10.16
C TYR A 159 0.54 -8.16 11.15
N THR A 160 1.58 -7.44 10.73
CA THR A 160 2.23 -6.42 11.55
C THR A 160 1.30 -5.24 11.78
N LEU A 161 0.55 -4.81 10.76
CA LEU A 161 -0.48 -3.78 10.85
C LEU A 161 -1.54 -4.13 11.90
N VAL A 162 -2.09 -5.35 11.85
CA VAL A 162 -3.11 -5.82 12.80
C VAL A 162 -2.55 -5.93 14.21
N SER A 163 -1.37 -6.55 14.38
CA SER A 163 -0.71 -6.69 15.68
C SER A 163 -0.40 -5.32 16.32
N THR A 164 0.08 -4.38 15.51
CA THR A 164 0.30 -2.99 15.94
C THR A 164 -1.02 -2.32 16.36
N GLY A 165 -2.11 -2.58 15.64
CA GLY A 165 -3.44 -2.11 15.99
C GLY A 165 -3.89 -2.60 17.38
N PHE A 166 -3.69 -3.88 17.69
CA PHE A 166 -3.98 -4.43 19.02
C PHE A 166 -3.16 -3.76 20.12
N ALA A 167 -1.86 -3.54 19.87
CA ALA A 167 -0.96 -2.89 20.82
C ALA A 167 -1.36 -1.42 21.07
N ILE A 168 -1.66 -0.66 20.02
CA ILE A 168 -2.10 0.75 20.13
C ILE A 168 -3.41 0.87 20.91
N GLN A 169 -4.37 -0.03 20.65
CA GLN A 169 -5.63 -0.06 21.38
C GLN A 169 -5.51 -0.70 22.78
N ASN A 170 -4.31 -1.17 23.14
CA ASN A 170 -4.02 -1.81 24.43
C ASN A 170 -5.03 -2.94 24.75
N LEU A 171 -5.28 -3.82 23.77
CA LEU A 171 -6.29 -4.87 23.93
C LEU A 171 -5.89 -5.86 25.04
N PRO A 172 -6.78 -6.15 26.00
CA PRO A 172 -6.48 -7.09 27.06
C PRO A 172 -6.43 -8.52 26.50
N ARG A 173 -5.63 -9.40 27.14
CA ARG A 173 -5.45 -10.79 26.70
C ARG A 173 -6.77 -11.54 26.53
N CYS A 174 -7.77 -11.30 27.39
CA CYS A 174 -9.08 -11.94 27.27
C CYS A 174 -9.79 -11.59 25.95
N VAL A 175 -9.67 -10.35 25.46
CA VAL A 175 -10.21 -9.93 24.15
C VAL A 175 -9.46 -10.63 23.02
N LEU A 176 -8.12 -10.74 23.11
CA LEU A 176 -7.34 -11.46 22.11
C LEU A 176 -7.67 -12.95 22.06
N VAL A 177 -7.99 -13.57 23.20
CA VAL A 177 -8.50 -14.95 23.25
C VAL A 177 -9.83 -15.06 22.51
N GLU A 178 -10.76 -14.12 22.70
CA GLU A 178 -12.03 -14.13 21.96
C GLU A 178 -11.81 -13.89 20.46
N TYR A 179 -10.92 -12.98 20.08
CA TYR A 179 -10.56 -12.76 18.68
C TYR A 179 -9.96 -14.02 18.04
N SER A 180 -9.11 -14.76 18.77
CA SER A 180 -8.51 -16.00 18.28
C SER A 180 -9.53 -17.13 18.04
N LYS A 181 -10.74 -17.01 18.60
CA LYS A 181 -11.87 -17.92 18.38
C LYS A 181 -12.83 -17.43 17.30
N GLY A 182 -12.58 -16.26 16.71
CA GLY A 182 -13.45 -15.62 15.73
C GLY A 182 -14.55 -14.73 16.33
N ASN A 183 -14.61 -14.56 17.66
CA ASN A 183 -15.57 -13.70 18.34
C ASN A 183 -15.12 -12.23 18.27
N ILE A 184 -15.22 -11.64 17.07
CA ILE A 184 -14.60 -10.35 16.74
C ILE A 184 -15.65 -9.27 16.47
N LEU A 185 -16.59 -9.53 15.55
CA LEU A 185 -17.40 -8.50 14.91
C LEU A 185 -18.24 -7.66 15.89
N ASP A 186 -18.83 -8.31 16.89
CA ASP A 186 -19.69 -7.66 17.89
C ASP A 186 -18.94 -7.37 19.21
N GLU A 187 -17.63 -7.59 19.25
CA GLU A 187 -16.82 -7.33 20.44
C GLU A 187 -16.57 -5.81 20.61
N PRO A 188 -16.74 -5.24 21.83
CA PRO A 188 -16.70 -3.79 22.06
C PRO A 188 -15.42 -3.04 21.64
N ASN A 189 -14.26 -3.70 21.63
CA ASN A 189 -13.00 -3.07 21.24
C ASN A 189 -12.76 -3.11 19.71
N PHE A 190 -13.52 -3.93 18.98
CA PHE A 190 -13.31 -4.12 17.56
C PHE A 190 -13.50 -2.83 16.73
N PRO A 191 -14.52 -1.98 16.96
CA PRO A 191 -14.69 -0.74 16.18
C PRO A 191 -13.47 0.19 16.21
N ARG A 192 -12.84 0.37 17.38
CA ARG A 192 -11.65 1.22 17.52
C ARG A 192 -10.39 0.56 16.94
N THR A 193 -10.29 -0.76 17.08
CA THR A 193 -9.22 -1.56 16.48
C THR A 193 -9.28 -1.51 14.96
N LEU A 194 -10.47 -1.71 14.40
CA LEU A 194 -10.76 -1.59 12.97
C LEU A 194 -10.39 -0.20 12.45
N LEU A 195 -10.83 0.87 13.12
CA LEU A 195 -10.45 2.24 12.75
C LEU A 195 -8.94 2.45 12.75
N THR A 196 -8.24 1.96 13.77
CA THR A 196 -6.78 2.10 13.88
C THR A 196 -6.08 1.39 12.73
N GLY A 197 -6.47 0.14 12.44
CA GLY A 197 -5.94 -0.63 11.31
C GLY A 197 -6.23 0.07 9.97
N SER A 198 -7.47 0.52 9.76
CA SER A 198 -7.86 1.18 8.51
C SER A 198 -7.20 2.53 8.29
N VAL A 199 -6.96 3.33 9.34
CA VAL A 199 -6.19 4.58 9.22
C VAL A 199 -4.72 4.30 8.93
N ARG A 200 -4.12 3.30 9.60
CA ARG A 200 -2.70 2.97 9.41
C ARG A 200 -2.40 2.30 8.07
N GLY A 201 -3.36 1.55 7.53
CA GLY A 201 -3.29 0.96 6.19
C GLY A 201 -3.86 1.85 5.07
N GLY A 202 -4.23 3.09 5.35
CA GLY A 202 -4.68 4.03 4.31
C GLY A 202 -6.08 3.76 3.73
N TYR A 203 -6.88 2.90 4.37
CA TYR A 203 -8.25 2.58 3.97
C TYR A 203 -9.29 3.52 4.57
N TYR A 204 -8.90 4.40 5.50
CA TYR A 204 -9.80 5.36 6.12
C TYR A 204 -9.06 6.66 6.50
N SER A 205 -9.73 7.80 6.38
CA SER A 205 -9.29 9.06 6.96
C SER A 205 -10.48 9.86 7.48
N ARG A 206 -10.27 10.73 8.46
CA ARG A 206 -11.36 11.58 8.98
C ARG A 206 -11.93 12.55 7.94
N GLN A 207 -11.09 12.98 6.99
CA GLN A 207 -11.48 13.94 5.96
C GLN A 207 -12.27 13.29 4.82
N ARG A 208 -11.83 12.10 4.36
CA ARG A 208 -12.42 11.43 3.19
C ARG A 208 -13.34 10.27 3.53
N GLY A 209 -13.37 9.83 4.78
CA GLY A 209 -14.04 8.60 5.18
C GLY A 209 -13.30 7.37 4.68
N ILE A 210 -14.06 6.35 4.30
CA ILE A 210 -13.53 5.08 3.78
C ILE A 210 -12.96 5.26 2.36
N ASN A 211 -11.81 4.64 2.10
CA ASN A 211 -11.16 4.60 0.80
C ASN A 211 -11.26 3.18 0.22
N ILE A 212 -12.32 2.96 -0.55
CA ILE A 212 -12.64 1.66 -1.18
C ILE A 212 -11.63 1.32 -2.28
N GLU A 213 -11.10 2.33 -2.96
CA GLU A 213 -10.10 2.18 -4.01
C GLU A 213 -8.82 1.57 -3.45
N ASN A 214 -8.31 2.06 -2.31
CA ASN A 214 -7.14 1.46 -1.65
C ASN A 214 -7.43 0.03 -1.17
N MET A 215 -8.65 -0.25 -0.70
CA MET A 215 -9.04 -1.63 -0.34
C MET A 215 -9.05 -2.55 -1.56
N TYR A 216 -9.51 -2.07 -2.72
CA TYR A 216 -9.46 -2.83 -3.97
C TYR A 216 -8.03 -3.10 -4.42
N VAL A 217 -7.14 -2.11 -4.34
CA VAL A 217 -5.72 -2.31 -4.64
C VAL A 217 -5.08 -3.31 -3.66
N GLN A 218 -5.46 -3.29 -2.38
CA GLN A 218 -4.94 -4.23 -1.38
C GLN A 218 -5.41 -5.68 -1.58
N PHE A 219 -6.70 -5.87 -1.84
CA PHE A 219 -7.32 -7.21 -1.79
C PHE A 219 -7.67 -7.78 -3.16
N GLY A 220 -7.71 -6.95 -4.20
CA GLY A 220 -8.03 -7.36 -5.56
C GLY A 220 -9.45 -7.89 -5.76
N VAL A 221 -10.39 -7.50 -4.90
CA VAL A 221 -11.79 -7.98 -4.90
C VAL A 221 -12.67 -7.04 -5.74
N PRO A 222 -13.09 -7.42 -6.97
CA PRO A 222 -13.81 -6.52 -7.87
C PRO A 222 -15.13 -5.98 -7.30
N GLU A 223 -15.80 -6.76 -6.47
CA GLU A 223 -17.06 -6.42 -5.80
C GLU A 223 -16.93 -5.14 -4.97
N LEU A 224 -15.72 -4.81 -4.48
CA LEU A 224 -15.47 -3.59 -3.71
C LEU A 224 -15.80 -2.32 -4.48
N VAL A 225 -15.46 -2.25 -5.77
CA VAL A 225 -15.57 -1.02 -6.57
C VAL A 225 -16.90 -0.90 -7.33
N THR A 226 -17.82 -1.84 -7.12
CA THR A 226 -19.16 -1.85 -7.73
C THR A 226 -20.04 -0.72 -7.22
N ALA A 227 -21.07 -0.36 -7.99
CA ALA A 227 -22.03 0.66 -7.59
C ALA A 227 -22.83 0.21 -6.35
N GLU A 228 -23.13 -1.08 -6.26
CA GLU A 228 -23.87 -1.73 -5.17
C GLU A 228 -23.13 -1.59 -3.84
N THR A 229 -21.83 -1.91 -3.81
CA THR A 229 -21.01 -1.77 -2.59
C THR A 229 -20.90 -0.31 -2.16
N ARG A 230 -20.74 0.63 -3.11
CA ARG A 230 -20.71 2.08 -2.81
C ARG A 230 -22.03 2.56 -2.20
N GLN A 231 -23.16 2.16 -2.80
CA GLN A 231 -24.50 2.48 -2.28
C GLN A 231 -24.73 1.89 -0.88
N CYS A 232 -24.27 0.66 -0.63
CA CYS A 232 -24.32 0.05 0.70
C CYS A 232 -23.54 0.89 1.72
N CYS A 233 -22.31 1.30 1.39
CA CYS A 233 -21.48 2.12 2.28
C CYS A 233 -22.14 3.46 2.60
N ASP A 234 -22.72 4.13 1.59
CA ASP A 234 -23.42 5.40 1.76
C ASP A 234 -24.68 5.26 2.63
N ALA A 235 -25.45 4.17 2.45
CA ALA A 235 -26.62 3.88 3.27
C ALA A 235 -26.23 3.59 4.73
N ALA A 236 -25.21 2.76 4.93
CA ALA A 236 -24.66 2.43 6.24
C ALA A 236 -24.16 3.68 6.99
N LEU A 237 -23.54 4.63 6.27
CA LEU A 237 -23.08 5.89 6.85
C LEU A 237 -24.25 6.79 7.30
N LYS A 238 -25.35 6.82 6.54
CA LYS A 238 -26.55 7.62 6.88
C LYS A 238 -27.24 7.14 8.16
N GLU A 239 -27.20 5.84 8.46
CA GLU A 239 -27.74 5.28 9.71
C GLU A 239 -27.04 5.81 10.97
N VAL A 240 -25.78 6.23 10.85
CA VAL A 240 -24.92 6.64 11.98
C VAL A 240 -24.21 7.96 11.69
N CYS A 241 -24.93 8.93 11.09
CA CYS A 241 -24.37 10.23 10.68
C CYS A 241 -23.67 11.00 11.82
N ASP A 242 -24.23 10.94 13.03
CA ASP A 242 -23.68 11.57 14.25
C ASP A 242 -22.73 10.66 15.03
N GLY A 243 -22.48 9.44 14.51
CA GLY A 243 -21.55 8.49 15.10
C GLY A 243 -20.10 8.93 15.00
N SER A 244 -19.28 8.46 15.94
CA SER A 244 -17.81 8.56 15.82
C SER A 244 -17.30 7.82 14.58
N ASP A 245 -16.11 8.17 14.11
CA ASP A 245 -15.47 7.53 12.95
C ASP A 245 -15.36 6.00 13.10
N ALA A 246 -15.13 5.52 14.32
CA ALA A 246 -15.08 4.08 14.64
C ALA A 246 -16.45 3.41 14.47
N VAL A 247 -17.53 4.07 14.90
CA VAL A 247 -18.90 3.57 14.75
C VAL A 247 -19.30 3.56 13.28
N LYS A 248 -18.98 4.63 12.55
CA LYS A 248 -19.25 4.75 11.11
C LYS A 248 -18.55 3.64 10.31
N LEU A 249 -17.24 3.48 10.52
CA LEU A 249 -16.47 2.45 9.82
C LEU A 249 -16.92 1.04 10.20
N HIS A 250 -17.19 0.77 11.48
CA HIS A 250 -17.70 -0.53 11.91
C HIS A 250 -19.05 -0.85 11.29
N ARG A 251 -19.96 0.13 11.19
CA ARG A 251 -21.26 -0.01 10.53
C ARG A 251 -21.09 -0.35 9.04
N ILE A 252 -20.25 0.39 8.33
CA ILE A 252 -19.93 0.12 6.92
C ILE A 252 -19.34 -1.29 6.77
N PHE A 253 -18.36 -1.63 7.59
CA PHE A 253 -17.70 -2.93 7.53
C PHE A 253 -18.69 -4.08 7.76
N LYS A 254 -19.48 -4.00 8.82
CA LYS A 254 -20.46 -5.03 9.20
C LYS A 254 -21.51 -5.26 8.12
N ASN A 255 -22.03 -4.19 7.52
CA ASN A 255 -23.14 -4.28 6.58
C ASN A 255 -22.69 -4.59 5.15
N CYS A 256 -21.48 -4.13 4.76
CA CYS A 256 -21.10 -4.08 3.36
C CYS A 256 -19.80 -4.84 3.03
N LEU A 257 -18.84 -4.92 3.96
CA LEU A 257 -17.47 -5.34 3.60
C LEU A 257 -17.02 -6.64 4.26
N LYS A 258 -17.62 -7.06 5.38
CA LYS A 258 -17.14 -8.20 6.18
C LYS A 258 -17.01 -9.51 5.39
N ASP A 259 -17.84 -9.69 4.37
CA ASP A 259 -17.87 -10.89 3.52
C ASP A 259 -17.06 -10.70 2.22
N LEU A 260 -16.59 -9.48 1.93
CA LEU A 260 -15.80 -9.17 0.75
C LEU A 260 -14.30 -9.22 1.01
N ILE A 261 -13.85 -8.85 2.21
CA ILE A 261 -12.42 -8.71 2.55
C ILE A 261 -12.03 -9.55 3.77
N PRO A 262 -10.79 -10.05 3.83
CA PRO A 262 -10.37 -11.04 4.84
C PRO A 262 -10.07 -10.44 6.23
N THR A 263 -10.60 -9.26 6.55
CA THR A 263 -10.23 -8.51 7.77
C THR A 263 -10.48 -9.30 9.04
N LEU A 264 -11.64 -9.97 9.17
CA LEU A 264 -11.94 -10.81 10.34
C LEU A 264 -10.96 -11.98 10.45
N LYS A 265 -10.62 -12.62 9.32
CA LYS A 265 -9.69 -13.75 9.32
C LYS A 265 -8.26 -13.31 9.69
N LEU A 266 -7.82 -12.15 9.20
CA LEU A 266 -6.53 -11.57 9.57
C LEU A 266 -6.47 -11.29 11.08
N VAL A 267 -7.52 -10.70 11.65
CA VAL A 267 -7.64 -10.44 13.10
C VAL A 267 -7.59 -11.73 13.90
N GLU A 268 -8.35 -12.76 13.50
CA GLU A 268 -8.37 -14.08 14.15
C GLU A 268 -6.98 -14.73 14.17
N VAL A 269 -6.31 -14.77 13.01
CA VAL A 269 -4.98 -15.38 12.85
C VAL A 269 -3.94 -14.67 13.71
N VAL A 270 -3.88 -13.34 13.65
CA VAL A 270 -2.88 -12.55 14.40
C VAL A 270 -3.13 -12.65 15.90
N ALA A 271 -4.39 -12.64 16.34
CA ALA A 271 -4.73 -12.85 17.74
C ALA A 271 -4.28 -14.24 18.23
N GLY A 272 -4.51 -15.29 17.44
CA GLY A 272 -4.02 -16.64 17.74
C GLY A 272 -2.49 -16.72 17.83
N MET A 273 -1.77 -16.05 16.92
CA MET A 273 -0.30 -15.98 16.98
C MET A 273 0.21 -15.30 18.27
N ILE A 274 -0.49 -14.29 18.79
CA ILE A 274 -0.10 -13.59 20.02
C ILE A 274 -0.43 -14.43 21.25
N VAL A 275 -1.63 -15.02 21.30
CA VAL A 275 -2.08 -15.83 22.44
C VAL A 275 -1.20 -17.07 22.65
N ASN A 276 -0.72 -17.70 21.56
CA ASN A 276 0.07 -18.93 21.60
C ASN A 276 1.58 -18.72 21.84
N LYS A 277 2.07 -17.47 21.82
CA LYS A 277 3.49 -17.15 22.06
C LYS A 277 3.87 -17.06 23.54
N CYS A 278 2.91 -17.22 24.44
CA CYS A 278 3.10 -17.15 25.90
C CYS A 278 2.57 -18.41 26.57
#